data_AF-A0A6P1CXF4-F1
#
_entry.id   AF-A0A6P1CXF4-F1
#
_cell.length_a   1.000
_cell.length_b   1.000
_cell.length_c   1.000
_cell.angle_alpha   90.00
_cell.angle_beta   90.00
_cell.angle_gamma   90.00
#
_symmetry.space_group_name_H-M   'P 1'
#
loop_
_entity.id
_entity.type
_entity.pdbx_description
1 polymer ?
#
loop_
_entity_poly.entity_id
_entity_poly.type
_entity_poly.pdbx_seq_one_letter_code
_entity_poly.pdbx_strand_id
1 'polypeptide(L)'
;RLTALRTQPAYEHALDAGRRLLKSIPRVGDSAYSMMHAVKAGIKDAVSPQELFSDLGLKYVGPVDGHDIAALEGALRHAKDFGGPVVVHAVTQK
;
A
#
# COMPACT_ATOMS: atom_id res chain seq x y z
N ARG A 1 -5.12 -59.09 -0.65
CA ARG A 1 -4.42 -58.88 0.63
C ARG A 1 -3.01 -58.35 0.33
N LEU A 2 -2.78 -57.08 0.65
CA LEU A 2 -1.53 -56.45 1.10
C LEU A 2 -0.22 -56.83 0.39
N THR A 3 0.23 -55.97 -0.53
CA THR A 3 1.66 -55.95 -0.93
C THR A 3 2.23 -54.53 -0.87
N ALA A 4 3.05 -54.33 0.16
CA ALA A 4 4.28 -53.54 0.20
C ALA A 4 4.23 -52.01 -0.04
N LEU A 5 3.91 -51.25 1.02
CA LEU A 5 4.52 -49.93 1.24
C LEU A 5 5.77 -50.11 2.10
N ARG A 6 6.88 -50.52 1.47
CA ARG A 6 8.22 -50.35 2.04
C ARG A 6 8.55 -48.85 1.95
N THR A 7 8.44 -48.18 3.09
CA THR A 7 8.97 -46.85 3.35
C THR A 7 10.47 -46.81 3.11
N GLN A 8 10.89 -45.77 2.37
CA GLN A 8 12.09 -44.92 2.55
C GLN A 8 12.51 -44.19 1.25
N PRO A 9 12.23 -44.65 0.01
CA PRO A 9 12.51 -43.87 -1.19
C PRO A 9 11.57 -42.66 -1.33
N ALA A 10 10.28 -42.86 -1.06
CA ALA A 10 9.27 -41.83 -1.30
C ALA A 10 9.46 -40.57 -0.44
N TYR A 11 9.97 -40.73 0.79
CA TYR A 11 10.22 -39.62 1.70
C TYR A 11 11.47 -38.82 1.29
N GLU A 12 12.56 -39.50 0.94
CA GLU A 12 13.77 -38.85 0.41
C GLU A 12 13.46 -38.11 -0.90
N HIS A 13 12.64 -38.69 -1.78
CA HIS A 13 12.16 -38.01 -2.98
C HIS A 13 11.29 -36.79 -2.69
N ALA A 14 10.49 -36.82 -1.63
CA ALA A 14 9.69 -35.65 -1.22
C ALA A 14 10.58 -34.52 -0.68
N LEU A 15 11.59 -34.84 0.12
CA LEU A 15 12.56 -33.86 0.62
C LEU A 15 13.41 -33.28 -0.51
N ASP A 16 13.86 -34.10 -1.46
CA ASP A 16 14.62 -33.64 -2.61
C ASP A 16 13.76 -32.79 -3.55
N ALA A 17 12.48 -33.13 -3.72
CA ALA A 17 11.52 -32.30 -4.45
C ALA A 17 11.33 -30.94 -3.77
N GLY A 18 11.14 -30.91 -2.45
CA GLY A 18 11.03 -29.67 -1.68
C GLY A 18 12.28 -28.80 -1.74
N ARG A 19 13.46 -29.42 -1.67
CA ARG A 19 14.76 -28.71 -1.74
C ARG A 19 15.04 -28.17 -3.13
N ARG A 20 14.61 -28.87 -4.19
CA ARG A 20 14.67 -28.37 -5.57
C ARG A 20 13.67 -27.25 -5.81
N LEU A 21 12.47 -27.33 -5.26
CA LEU A 21 11.49 -26.24 -5.30
C LEU A 21 12.06 -24.98 -4.62
N LEU A 22 12.59 -25.11 -3.41
CA LEU A 22 13.21 -24.00 -2.68
C LEU A 22 14.43 -23.42 -3.38
N LYS A 23 15.26 -24.25 -4.04
CA LYS A 23 16.41 -23.79 -4.85
C LYS A 23 16.00 -23.25 -6.23
N SER A 24 14.85 -23.64 -6.75
CA SER A 24 14.31 -23.16 -8.03
C SER A 24 13.63 -21.81 -7.92
N ILE A 25 13.37 -21.33 -6.69
CA ILE A 25 12.92 -19.96 -6.45
C ILE A 25 14.10 -19.05 -6.76
N PRO A 26 14.10 -18.37 -7.93
CA PRO A 26 15.16 -17.46 -8.28
C PRO A 26 14.97 -16.22 -7.40
N ARG A 27 16.05 -15.64 -6.89
CA ARG A 27 16.07 -14.32 -6.23
C ARG A 27 15.34 -14.25 -4.88
N VAL A 28 15.98 -14.83 -3.85
CA VAL A 28 15.68 -14.51 -2.44
C VAL A 28 15.79 -13.00 -2.14
N GLY A 29 16.47 -12.21 -2.98
CA GLY A 29 16.51 -10.75 -2.90
C GLY A 29 15.21 -10.04 -3.35
N ASP A 30 14.59 -10.47 -4.45
CA ASP A 30 13.48 -9.72 -5.06
C ASP A 30 12.16 -9.86 -4.29
N SER A 31 11.91 -11.04 -3.70
CA SER A 31 10.71 -11.29 -2.90
C SER A 31 10.76 -10.59 -1.54
N ALA A 32 11.94 -10.52 -0.92
CA ALA A 32 12.14 -9.72 0.28
C ALA A 32 12.05 -8.22 -0.01
N TYR A 33 12.56 -7.79 -1.17
CA TYR A 33 12.49 -6.40 -1.62
C TYR A 33 11.05 -5.96 -1.92
N SER A 34 10.25 -6.80 -2.56
CA SER A 34 8.82 -6.54 -2.80
C SER A 34 8.01 -6.53 -1.51
N MET A 35 8.37 -7.35 -0.51
CA MET A 35 7.73 -7.31 0.81
C MET A 35 8.06 -6.02 1.58
N MET A 36 9.32 -5.56 1.56
CA MET A 36 9.67 -4.24 2.09
C MET A 36 8.95 -3.10 1.34
N HIS A 37 8.78 -3.22 0.04
CA HIS A 37 8.03 -2.23 -0.77
C HIS A 37 6.53 -2.24 -0.43
N ALA A 38 5.96 -3.42 -0.19
CA ALA A 38 4.57 -3.57 0.24
C ALA A 38 4.31 -2.97 1.63
N VAL A 39 5.26 -3.10 2.56
CA VAL A 39 5.17 -2.45 3.89
C VAL A 39 5.31 -0.93 3.75
N LYS A 40 6.22 -0.45 2.90
CA LYS A 40 6.41 0.99 2.67
C LYS A 40 5.21 1.62 1.96
N ALA A 41 4.52 0.91 1.07
CA ALA A 41 3.23 1.29 0.53
C ALA A 41 2.16 1.31 1.64
N GLY A 42 2.11 0.28 2.48
CA GLY A 42 1.19 0.20 3.61
C GLY A 42 1.34 1.32 4.64
N ILE A 43 2.55 1.85 4.86
CA ILE A 43 2.80 3.00 5.78
C ILE A 43 2.44 4.34 5.12
N LYS A 44 2.62 4.48 3.81
CA LYS A 44 2.21 5.67 3.06
C LYS A 44 0.69 5.75 2.90
N ASP A 45 0.03 4.59 2.93
CA ASP A 45 -1.42 4.43 2.97
C ASP A 45 -1.99 4.55 4.39
N ALA A 46 -1.19 4.32 5.44
CA ALA A 46 -1.68 4.31 6.82
C ALA A 46 -1.91 5.69 7.45
N VAL A 47 -1.34 6.76 6.86
CA VAL A 47 -1.57 8.12 7.31
C VAL A 47 -1.58 9.05 6.11
N SER A 48 -2.74 9.20 5.50
CA SER A 48 -2.97 10.28 4.53
C SER A 48 -3.11 11.62 5.28
N PRO A 49 -2.67 12.76 4.70
CA PRO A 49 -2.88 14.07 5.31
C PRO A 49 -4.36 14.32 5.63
N GLN A 50 -5.25 13.81 4.76
CA GLN A 50 -6.69 13.87 4.93
C GLN A 50 -7.17 13.22 6.23
N GLU A 51 -6.65 12.05 6.59
CA GLU A 51 -7.04 11.34 7.82
C GLU A 51 -6.55 12.09 9.07
N LEU A 52 -5.32 12.60 9.07
CA LEU A 52 -4.80 13.39 10.19
C LEU A 52 -5.65 14.64 10.47
N PHE A 53 -6.03 15.37 9.42
CA PHE A 53 -6.83 16.57 9.60
C PHE A 53 -8.25 16.23 10.05
N SER A 54 -8.80 15.12 9.57
CA SER A 54 -10.12 14.65 9.98
C SER A 54 -10.15 14.25 11.47
N ASP A 55 -9.10 13.59 11.96
CA ASP A 55 -8.94 13.24 13.38
C ASP A 55 -8.88 14.48 14.31
N LEU A 56 -8.41 15.61 13.78
CA LEU A 56 -8.40 16.91 14.47
C LEU A 56 -9.73 17.68 14.34
N GLY A 57 -10.74 17.09 13.70
CA GLY A 57 -12.03 17.73 13.42
C GLY A 57 -11.96 18.79 12.32
N LEU A 58 -10.89 18.81 11.53
CA LEU A 58 -10.71 19.74 10.41
C LEU A 58 -11.16 19.05 9.12
N LYS A 59 -12.00 19.71 8.34
CA LYS A 59 -12.35 19.18 7.02
C LYS A 59 -11.21 19.41 6.04
N TYR A 60 -10.96 18.44 5.18
CA TYR A 60 -9.92 18.52 4.15
C TYR A 60 -10.54 18.56 2.74
N VAL A 61 -10.02 19.45 1.88
CA VAL A 61 -10.44 19.65 0.48
C VAL A 61 -9.19 19.68 -0.42
N GLY A 62 -9.10 18.78 -1.39
CA GLY A 62 -8.01 18.75 -2.37
C GLY A 62 -7.40 17.36 -2.56
N PRO A 63 -6.30 17.22 -3.31
CA PRO A 63 -5.47 18.29 -3.91
C PRO A 63 -6.17 19.03 -5.07
N VAL A 64 -5.97 20.35 -5.12
CA VAL A 64 -6.47 21.25 -6.18
C VAL A 64 -5.27 21.86 -6.91
N ASP A 65 -5.30 21.99 -8.23
CA ASP A 65 -4.26 22.75 -8.94
C ASP A 65 -4.33 24.22 -8.55
N GLY A 66 -3.26 24.75 -7.98
CA GLY A 66 -3.18 26.14 -7.54
C GLY A 66 -3.05 27.16 -8.68
N HIS A 67 -2.85 26.72 -9.92
CA HIS A 67 -2.84 27.59 -11.10
C HIS A 67 -4.17 27.60 -11.86
N ASP A 68 -5.10 26.72 -11.48
CA ASP A 68 -6.47 26.77 -11.96
C ASP A 68 -7.30 27.62 -10.98
N ILE A 69 -7.48 28.90 -11.34
CA ILE A 69 -8.23 29.86 -10.54
C ILE A 69 -9.68 29.40 -10.33
N ALA A 70 -10.31 28.81 -11.35
CA ALA A 70 -11.70 28.36 -11.23
C ALA A 70 -11.83 27.17 -10.26
N ALA A 71 -10.89 26.23 -10.32
CA ALA A 71 -10.84 25.11 -9.39
C ALA A 71 -10.57 25.59 -7.95
N LEU A 72 -9.65 26.54 -7.78
CA LEU A 72 -9.32 27.10 -6.48
C LEU A 72 -10.48 27.90 -5.88
N GLU A 73 -11.16 28.72 -6.68
CA GLU A 73 -12.36 29.44 -6.25
C GLU A 73 -13.48 28.49 -5.81
N GLY A 74 -13.72 27.43 -6.58
CA GLY A 74 -14.69 26.40 -6.22
C GLY A 74 -14.35 25.72 -4.89
N ALA A 75 -13.09 25.34 -4.70
CA ALA A 75 -12.61 24.73 -3.46
C ALA A 75 -12.76 25.68 -2.25
N LEU A 76 -12.43 26.96 -2.42
CA LEU A 76 -12.55 27.97 -1.37
C LEU A 76 -14.01 28.31 -1.04
N ARG A 77 -14.91 28.34 -2.04
CA ARG A 77 -16.36 28.52 -1.81
C ARG A 77 -16.93 27.36 -1.00
N HIS A 78 -16.62 26.12 -1.37
CA HIS A 78 -17.03 24.95 -0.60
C HIS A 78 -16.48 24.96 0.84
N ALA A 79 -15.23 25.39 1.02
CA ALA A 79 -14.64 25.53 2.35
C ALA A 79 -15.37 26.59 3.19
N LYS A 80 -15.71 27.73 2.59
CA LYS A 80 -16.45 28.82 3.24
C LYS A 80 -17.84 28.38 3.70
N ASP A 81 -18.57 27.65 2.85
CA ASP A 81 -19.96 27.26 3.14
C ASP A 81 -20.07 26.11 4.16
N PHE A 82 -18.95 25.47 4.54
CA PHE A 82 -18.92 24.36 5.48
C PHE A 82 -19.23 24.76 6.93
N GLY A 83 -19.04 26.02 7.32
CA GLY A 83 -19.37 26.51 8.67
C GLY A 83 -18.44 26.02 9.77
N GLY A 84 -17.25 25.52 9.43
CA GLY A 84 -16.24 25.05 10.38
C GLY A 84 -14.83 25.13 9.79
N PRO A 85 -13.79 24.76 10.56
CA PRO A 85 -12.40 24.79 10.08
C PRO A 85 -12.19 23.84 8.88
N VAL A 86 -11.61 24.37 7.80
CA VAL A 86 -11.30 23.61 6.58
C VAL A 86 -9.86 23.86 6.13
N VAL A 87 -9.19 22.79 5.71
CA VAL A 87 -7.88 22.79 5.05
C VAL A 87 -8.10 22.57 3.56
N VAL A 88 -7.67 23.51 2.73
CA VAL A 88 -7.64 23.36 1.26
C VAL A 88 -6.20 23.10 0.82
N HIS A 89 -5.94 21.94 0.21
CA HIS A 89 -4.63 21.59 -0.33
C HIS A 89 -4.53 22.04 -1.79
N ALA A 90 -3.79 23.12 -2.03
CA ALA A 90 -3.45 23.60 -3.37
C ALA A 90 -2.03 23.16 -3.77
N VAL A 91 -1.90 22.63 -4.97
CA VAL A 91 -0.63 22.19 -5.57
C VAL A 91 -0.13 23.30 -6.49
N THR A 92 0.99 23.94 -6.13
CA THR A 92 1.59 25.04 -6.92
C THR A 92 2.97 24.68 -7.45
N GLN A 93 3.43 25.43 -8.45
CA GLN A 93 4.79 25.43 -8.96
C GLN A 93 5.43 26.75 -8.47
N LYS A 94 6.67 26.69 -7.96
CA LYS A 94 7.39 27.83 -7.38
C LYS A 94 8.29 28.49 -8.41
#